data_AF-Q0CTU5-F1
#
_entry.id   AF-Q0CTU5-F1
#
_cell.length_a   1.000
_cell.length_b   1.000
_cell.length_c   1.000
_cell.angle_alpha   90.00
_cell.angle_beta   90.00
_cell.angle_gamma   90.00
#
_symmetry.space_group_name_H-M   'P 1'
#
loop_
_entity.id
_entity.type
_entity.pdbx_description
1 polymer ?
#
loop_
_entity_poly.entity_id
_entity_poly.type
_entity_poly.pdbx_seq_one_letter_code
_entity_poly.pdbx_strand_id
1 'polypeptide(L)'
;MEHLFKAFLRVQRGFDAASALLETFNAFENNPAALSSEDRIRLLDLPPRSVQDDNIAAVSSLTKAELIQKAIESPKELTREEDYLIQERFWTYMTDDEFNVHYEALAALSEMSVDYCNEVEERLRRFQRLLYEEREDEAFESVMKQLSEDGKAATQAYEQSQREILDTVFEKGKPWLRQLWEEDQGKKPWGLAVFENPRFTADRRRDLYIAEQRETFNLSRGAIYAQGKIGDTWRLENPAWPAEIVTGDEGFAAIVEGLRRKFKELRAQPPGWQRLYPRYEIDPIYGAPTEEELKQGHGLSDGILHNAFLYLDQEAAESVLFSWGRIDEMWIWAIDPDYEPRDHTTSGYRGYLRVRLRQLMDNFYVARRWHAQELSMEDLWHAAQKDPKNGSFISTKDEEIFSTRLSGSIELTEILKDGSSYLFPLHRNPLLPCDTIEDRQTIRRRLNQIANVYGPLRKSRMP
;
A
#
# COMPACT_ATOMS: atom_id res chain seq x y z
N MET A 1 -28.70 -4.09 -22.41
CA MET A 1 -29.57 -5.16 -21.86
C MET A 1 -28.90 -6.54 -21.95
N GLU A 2 -28.44 -6.99 -23.12
CA GLU A 2 -27.73 -8.29 -23.23
C GLU A 2 -26.53 -8.42 -22.29
N HIS A 3 -25.71 -7.36 -22.16
CA HIS A 3 -24.60 -7.32 -21.21
C HIS A 3 -25.05 -7.48 -19.76
N LEU A 4 -26.20 -6.91 -19.35
CA LEU A 4 -26.75 -7.15 -18.02
C LEU A 4 -27.16 -8.62 -17.83
N PHE A 5 -27.77 -9.24 -18.84
CA PHE A 5 -28.11 -10.66 -18.76
C PHE A 5 -26.88 -11.56 -18.76
N LYS A 6 -25.74 -11.16 -19.35
CA LYS A 6 -24.47 -11.89 -19.19
C LYS A 6 -23.95 -11.88 -17.75
N ALA A 7 -24.31 -10.86 -16.97
CA ALA A 7 -23.95 -10.74 -15.57
C ALA A 7 -24.82 -11.61 -14.64
N PHE A 8 -25.92 -12.20 -15.14
CA PHE A 8 -26.82 -13.04 -14.35
C PHE A 8 -26.14 -14.36 -13.96
N LEU A 9 -26.30 -14.76 -12.69
CA LEU A 9 -25.74 -16.01 -12.18
C LEU A 9 -26.31 -17.23 -12.90
N ARG A 10 -27.58 -17.18 -13.32
CA ARG A 10 -28.17 -18.24 -14.16
C ARG A 10 -27.42 -18.43 -15.48
N VAL A 11 -26.95 -17.35 -16.09
CA VAL A 11 -26.22 -17.42 -17.36
C VAL A 11 -24.81 -17.95 -17.12
N GLN A 12 -24.13 -17.47 -16.08
CA GLN A 12 -22.79 -17.92 -15.73
C GLN A 12 -22.74 -19.40 -15.35
N ARG A 13 -23.78 -19.89 -14.64
CA ARG A 13 -23.92 -21.30 -14.25
C ARG A 13 -24.52 -22.19 -15.34
N GLY A 14 -24.80 -21.63 -16.52
CA GLY A 14 -25.27 -22.40 -17.69
C GLY A 14 -26.72 -22.86 -17.62
N PHE A 15 -27.55 -22.28 -16.75
CA PHE A 15 -28.99 -22.54 -16.73
C PHE A 15 -29.71 -21.86 -17.90
N ASP A 16 -29.18 -20.72 -18.37
CA ASP A 16 -29.80 -19.90 -19.41
C ASP A 16 -28.76 -19.28 -20.35
N ALA A 17 -29.22 -18.84 -21.52
CA ALA A 17 -28.43 -18.02 -22.43
C ALA A 17 -28.89 -16.55 -22.36
N ALA A 18 -27.95 -15.60 -22.32
CA ALA A 18 -28.26 -14.17 -22.26
C ALA A 18 -29.16 -13.69 -23.43
N SER A 19 -28.96 -14.24 -24.63
CA SER A 19 -29.81 -13.95 -25.79
C SER A 19 -31.25 -14.43 -25.60
N ALA A 20 -31.45 -15.62 -25.03
CA ALA A 20 -32.78 -16.15 -24.76
C ALA A 20 -33.53 -15.32 -23.70
N LEU A 21 -32.81 -14.86 -22.65
CA LEU A 21 -33.37 -13.94 -21.65
C LEU A 21 -33.75 -12.60 -22.29
N LEU A 22 -32.92 -12.07 -23.18
CA LEU A 22 -33.21 -10.84 -23.91
C LEU A 22 -34.45 -10.97 -24.79
N GLU A 23 -34.60 -12.08 -25.51
CA GLU A 23 -35.79 -12.36 -26.33
C GLU A 23 -37.05 -12.44 -25.46
N THR A 24 -36.98 -13.15 -24.32
CA THR A 24 -38.11 -13.26 -23.39
C THR A 24 -38.46 -11.90 -22.78
N PHE A 25 -37.46 -11.13 -22.35
CA PHE A 25 -37.66 -9.76 -21.84
C PHE A 25 -38.38 -8.89 -22.87
N ASN A 26 -37.88 -8.83 -24.11
CA ASN A 26 -38.48 -8.01 -25.16
C ASN A 26 -39.91 -8.43 -25.53
N ALA A 27 -40.21 -9.73 -25.47
CA ALA A 27 -41.55 -10.25 -25.75
C ALA A 27 -42.60 -9.83 -24.70
N PHE A 28 -42.19 -9.75 -23.43
CA PHE A 28 -43.11 -9.56 -22.32
C PHE A 28 -42.98 -8.23 -21.58
N GLU A 29 -42.03 -7.37 -21.94
CA GLU A 29 -41.81 -6.09 -21.26
C GLU A 29 -43.10 -5.27 -21.09
N ASN A 30 -43.93 -5.22 -22.14
CA ASN A 30 -45.19 -4.48 -22.14
C ASN A 30 -46.38 -5.28 -21.59
N ASN A 31 -46.21 -6.56 -21.27
CA ASN A 31 -47.24 -7.40 -20.68
C ASN A 31 -46.66 -8.45 -19.71
N PRO A 32 -46.10 -8.02 -18.55
CA PRO A 32 -45.44 -8.93 -17.61
C PRO A 32 -46.40 -9.94 -16.96
N ALA A 33 -47.72 -9.67 -16.93
CA ALA A 33 -48.71 -10.56 -16.35
C ALA A 33 -48.95 -11.84 -17.18
N ALA A 34 -48.57 -11.85 -18.46
CA ALA A 34 -48.68 -13.02 -19.33
C ALA A 34 -47.50 -14.00 -19.19
N LEU A 35 -46.52 -13.66 -18.34
CA LEU A 35 -45.28 -14.41 -18.17
C LEU A 35 -45.52 -15.69 -17.37
N SER A 36 -44.88 -16.79 -17.78
CA SER A 36 -44.98 -18.06 -17.05
C SER A 36 -44.22 -17.97 -15.71
N SER A 37 -44.56 -18.82 -14.74
CA SER A 37 -43.83 -18.86 -13.47
C SER A 37 -42.35 -19.23 -13.64
N GLU A 38 -42.00 -19.98 -14.70
CA GLU A 38 -40.62 -20.34 -15.00
C GLU A 38 -39.86 -19.16 -15.61
N ASP A 39 -40.44 -18.48 -16.61
CA ASP A 39 -39.82 -17.29 -17.20
C ASP A 39 -39.62 -16.18 -16.16
N ARG A 40 -40.47 -16.15 -15.13
CA ARG A 40 -40.40 -15.19 -14.03
C ARG A 40 -39.14 -15.42 -13.21
N ILE A 41 -38.89 -16.68 -12.84
CA ILE A 41 -37.66 -17.11 -12.14
C ILE A 41 -36.43 -16.76 -12.98
N ARG A 42 -36.49 -17.02 -14.29
CA ARG A 42 -35.40 -16.75 -15.24
C ARG A 42 -35.06 -15.26 -15.32
N LEU A 43 -36.05 -14.38 -15.47
CA LEU A 43 -35.87 -12.94 -15.61
C LEU A 43 -35.56 -12.21 -14.28
N LEU A 44 -35.89 -12.82 -13.14
CA LEU A 44 -35.50 -12.34 -11.82
C LEU A 44 -34.09 -12.80 -11.41
N ASP A 45 -33.41 -13.60 -12.24
CA ASP A 45 -32.15 -14.27 -11.91
C ASP A 45 -32.25 -15.10 -10.62
N LEU A 46 -33.36 -15.82 -10.41
CA LEU A 46 -33.53 -16.72 -9.26
C LEU A 46 -33.08 -18.14 -9.61
N PRO A 47 -32.57 -18.96 -8.66
CA PRO A 47 -32.33 -20.38 -8.93
C PRO A 47 -33.62 -21.11 -9.31
N PRO A 48 -33.55 -22.29 -9.97
CA PRO A 48 -34.70 -23.19 -10.07
C PRO A 48 -35.31 -23.46 -8.68
N ARG A 49 -36.64 -23.65 -8.57
CA ARG A 49 -37.32 -23.77 -7.26
C ARG A 49 -36.69 -24.83 -6.34
N SER A 50 -36.36 -26.00 -6.87
CA SER A 50 -35.68 -27.05 -6.11
C SER A 50 -34.33 -26.59 -5.53
N VAL A 51 -33.57 -25.80 -6.30
CA VAL A 51 -32.28 -25.25 -5.87
C VAL A 51 -32.49 -24.14 -4.82
N GLN A 52 -33.54 -23.32 -4.95
CA GLN A 52 -33.89 -22.35 -3.90
C GLN A 52 -34.20 -23.08 -2.58
N ASP A 53 -35.03 -24.11 -2.63
CA ASP A 53 -35.42 -24.89 -1.44
C ASP A 53 -34.21 -25.57 -0.79
N ASP A 54 -33.32 -26.18 -1.60
CA ASP A 54 -32.08 -26.81 -1.12
C ASP A 54 -31.13 -25.78 -0.47
N ASN A 55 -30.97 -24.61 -1.10
CA ASN A 55 -30.10 -23.54 -0.58
C ASN A 55 -30.65 -22.93 0.72
N ILE A 56 -31.97 -22.73 0.80
CA ILE A 56 -32.63 -22.24 2.02
C ILE A 56 -32.46 -23.26 3.15
N ALA A 57 -32.74 -24.54 2.89
CA ALA A 57 -32.60 -25.60 3.88
C ALA A 57 -31.16 -25.79 4.38
N ALA A 58 -30.16 -25.40 3.57
CA ALA A 58 -28.75 -25.45 3.96
C ALA A 58 -28.37 -24.39 5.01
N VAL A 59 -29.07 -23.25 5.07
CA VAL A 59 -28.71 -22.11 5.94
C VAL A 59 -29.79 -21.75 6.97
N SER A 60 -31.03 -22.20 6.76
CA SER A 60 -32.17 -21.88 7.62
C SER A 60 -33.11 -23.06 7.78
N SER A 61 -33.80 -23.11 8.91
CA SER A 61 -34.92 -24.04 9.13
C SER A 61 -36.27 -23.48 8.65
N LEU A 62 -36.29 -22.23 8.16
CA LEU A 62 -37.49 -21.55 7.69
C LEU A 62 -37.82 -21.92 6.25
N THR A 63 -39.09 -21.86 5.89
CA THR A 63 -39.52 -21.85 4.49
C THR A 63 -39.17 -20.52 3.83
N LYS A 64 -39.15 -20.47 2.49
CA LYS A 64 -38.93 -19.23 1.74
C LYS A 64 -39.86 -18.08 2.17
N ALA A 65 -41.16 -18.37 2.35
CA ALA A 65 -42.15 -17.37 2.74
C ALA A 65 -41.89 -16.83 4.16
N GLU A 66 -41.53 -17.71 5.11
CA GLU A 66 -41.17 -17.30 6.47
C GLU A 66 -39.87 -16.49 6.49
N LEU A 67 -38.89 -16.84 5.66
CA LEU A 67 -37.63 -16.13 5.53
C LEU A 67 -37.84 -14.71 4.94
N ILE A 68 -38.65 -14.58 3.89
CA ILE A 68 -39.10 -13.28 3.33
C ILE A 68 -39.81 -12.46 4.41
N GLN A 69 -40.75 -13.06 5.13
CA GLN A 69 -41.49 -12.37 6.20
C GLN A 69 -40.56 -11.86 7.30
N LYS A 70 -39.60 -12.68 7.74
CA LYS A 70 -38.58 -12.33 8.73
C LYS A 70 -37.69 -11.19 8.24
N ALA A 71 -37.27 -11.23 6.98
CA ALA A 71 -36.46 -10.17 6.37
C ALA A 71 -37.18 -8.82 6.30
N ILE A 72 -38.51 -8.80 6.28
CA ILE A 72 -39.26 -7.54 6.29
C ILE A 72 -39.52 -7.06 7.72
N GLU A 73 -39.98 -7.95 8.59
CA GLU A 73 -40.41 -7.56 9.95
C GLU A 73 -39.25 -7.37 10.91
N SER A 74 -38.17 -8.12 10.74
CA SER A 74 -37.06 -8.17 11.70
C SER A 74 -35.74 -8.51 10.99
N PRO A 75 -35.28 -7.68 10.03
CA PRO A 75 -34.07 -7.98 9.25
C PRO A 75 -32.82 -8.12 10.12
N LYS A 76 -32.78 -7.46 11.29
CA LYS A 76 -31.67 -7.57 12.27
C LYS A 76 -31.57 -8.93 12.96
N GLU A 77 -32.63 -9.74 12.88
CA GLU A 77 -32.66 -11.10 13.43
C GLU A 77 -32.28 -12.16 12.39
N LEU A 78 -32.06 -11.77 11.12
CA LEU A 78 -31.47 -12.67 10.13
C LEU A 78 -30.05 -13.06 10.57
N THR A 79 -29.74 -14.34 10.41
CA THR A 79 -28.34 -14.79 10.50
C THR A 79 -27.54 -14.25 9.32
N ARG A 80 -26.22 -14.25 9.42
CA ARG A 80 -25.35 -13.76 8.33
C ARG A 80 -25.56 -14.55 7.05
N GLU A 81 -25.76 -15.86 7.18
CA GLU A 81 -25.98 -16.78 6.07
C GLU A 81 -27.37 -16.59 5.43
N GLU A 82 -28.41 -16.35 6.24
CA GLU A 82 -29.75 -15.97 5.75
C GLU A 82 -29.73 -14.63 5.01
N ASP A 83 -29.06 -13.63 5.58
CA ASP A 83 -28.92 -12.29 5.00
C ASP A 83 -28.21 -12.35 3.63
N TYR A 84 -27.09 -13.06 3.57
CA TYR A 84 -26.35 -13.28 2.33
C TYR A 84 -27.18 -14.04 1.28
N LEU A 85 -27.93 -15.07 1.70
CA LEU A 85 -28.78 -15.83 0.79
C LEU A 85 -29.88 -14.94 0.18
N ILE A 86 -30.51 -14.06 0.97
CA ILE A 86 -31.54 -13.13 0.45
C ILE A 86 -30.90 -12.07 -0.44
N GLN A 87 -29.75 -11.53 -0.05
CA GLN A 87 -28.96 -10.57 -0.84
C GLN A 87 -28.65 -11.12 -2.23
N GLU A 88 -28.18 -12.38 -2.30
CA GLU A 88 -27.84 -13.07 -3.54
C GLU A 88 -29.07 -13.74 -4.20
N ARG A 89 -30.29 -13.29 -3.86
CA ARG A 89 -31.55 -13.78 -4.46
C ARG A 89 -31.69 -15.31 -4.45
N PHE A 90 -31.31 -15.92 -3.34
CA PHE A 90 -31.30 -17.36 -3.07
C PHE A 90 -30.21 -18.18 -3.80
N TRP A 91 -29.23 -17.53 -4.41
CA TRP A 91 -28.00 -18.21 -4.85
C TRP A 91 -27.04 -18.47 -3.69
N THR A 92 -26.26 -19.55 -3.81
CA THR A 92 -25.06 -19.73 -3.00
C THR A 92 -23.94 -18.79 -3.44
N TYR A 93 -22.95 -18.61 -2.56
CA TYR A 93 -21.73 -17.82 -2.82
C TYR A 93 -21.24 -17.92 -4.26
N MET A 94 -21.04 -16.74 -4.85
CA MET A 94 -20.42 -16.56 -6.15
C MET A 94 -18.94 -16.97 -6.04
N THR A 95 -18.46 -17.75 -7.00
CA THR A 95 -17.03 -18.04 -7.10
C THR A 95 -16.27 -16.81 -7.62
N ASP A 96 -14.95 -16.75 -7.39
CA ASP A 96 -14.13 -15.63 -7.89
C ASP A 96 -14.23 -15.49 -9.43
N ASP A 97 -14.32 -16.61 -10.16
CA ASP A 97 -14.48 -16.61 -11.62
C ASP A 97 -15.85 -16.03 -12.04
N GLU A 98 -16.93 -16.43 -11.35
CA GLU A 98 -18.27 -15.87 -11.56
C GLU A 98 -18.30 -14.36 -11.27
N PHE A 99 -17.63 -13.93 -10.19
CA PHE A 99 -17.51 -12.53 -9.82
C PHE A 99 -16.76 -11.72 -10.89
N ASN A 100 -15.67 -12.26 -11.43
CA ASN A 100 -14.94 -11.62 -12.51
C ASN A 100 -15.79 -11.49 -13.78
N VAL A 101 -16.52 -12.53 -14.18
CA VAL A 101 -17.41 -12.49 -15.34
C VAL A 101 -18.56 -11.50 -15.13
N HIS A 102 -19.12 -11.45 -13.91
CA HIS A 102 -20.14 -10.47 -13.53
C HIS A 102 -19.61 -9.03 -13.71
N TYR A 103 -18.42 -8.78 -13.15
CA TYR A 103 -17.77 -7.48 -13.22
C TYR A 103 -17.43 -7.06 -14.66
N GLU A 104 -16.84 -7.95 -15.46
CA GLU A 104 -16.54 -7.69 -16.88
C GLU A 104 -17.79 -7.35 -17.69
N ALA A 105 -18.90 -8.05 -17.44
CA ALA A 105 -20.16 -7.78 -18.10
C ALA A 105 -20.73 -6.38 -17.76
N LEU A 106 -20.62 -5.95 -16.51
CA LEU A 106 -21.00 -4.59 -16.08
C LEU A 106 -20.01 -3.53 -16.60
N ALA A 107 -18.71 -3.82 -16.59
CA ALA A 107 -17.68 -2.94 -17.13
C ALA A 107 -17.93 -2.65 -18.62
N ALA A 108 -18.20 -3.69 -19.42
CA ALA A 108 -18.54 -3.54 -20.83
C ALA A 108 -19.78 -2.67 -21.07
N LEU A 109 -20.77 -2.70 -20.16
CA LEU A 109 -21.92 -1.80 -20.22
C LEU A 109 -21.51 -0.35 -19.92
N SER A 110 -20.68 -0.15 -18.88
CA SER A 110 -20.19 1.16 -18.44
C SER A 110 -19.36 1.91 -19.49
N GLU A 111 -18.68 1.17 -20.37
CA GLU A 111 -17.93 1.74 -21.50
C GLU A 111 -18.83 2.43 -22.55
N MET A 112 -20.12 2.11 -22.61
CA MET A 112 -21.04 2.71 -23.59
C MET A 112 -21.40 4.16 -23.23
N SER A 113 -22.02 4.36 -22.07
CA SER A 113 -22.19 5.64 -21.38
C SER A 113 -22.89 5.41 -20.03
N VAL A 114 -22.63 6.28 -19.06
CA VAL A 114 -23.27 6.22 -17.72
C VAL A 114 -24.80 6.34 -17.83
N ASP A 115 -25.29 7.27 -18.66
CA ASP A 115 -26.73 7.47 -18.86
C ASP A 115 -27.42 6.24 -19.46
N TYR A 116 -26.77 5.59 -20.44
CA TYR A 116 -27.30 4.36 -21.04
C TYR A 116 -27.32 3.21 -20.04
N CYS A 117 -26.27 3.05 -19.21
CA CYS A 117 -26.25 2.04 -18.15
C CYS A 117 -27.43 2.22 -17.19
N ASN A 118 -27.58 3.44 -16.67
CA ASN A 118 -28.66 3.79 -15.74
C ASN A 118 -30.04 3.55 -16.35
N GLU A 119 -30.24 3.92 -17.62
CA GLU A 119 -31.50 3.69 -18.32
C GLU A 119 -31.81 2.19 -18.44
N VAL A 120 -30.85 1.38 -18.87
CA VAL A 120 -31.02 -0.07 -19.09
C VAL A 120 -31.25 -0.79 -17.76
N GLU A 121 -30.49 -0.45 -16.71
CA GLU A 121 -30.69 -1.01 -15.36
C GLU A 121 -32.06 -0.65 -14.79
N GLU A 122 -32.46 0.62 -14.89
CA GLU A 122 -33.76 1.06 -14.38
C GLU A 122 -34.92 0.47 -15.18
N ARG A 123 -34.74 0.29 -16.49
CA ARG A 123 -35.70 -0.43 -17.35
C ARG A 123 -35.88 -1.88 -16.90
N LEU A 124 -34.79 -2.61 -16.66
CA LEU A 124 -34.84 -3.99 -16.16
C LEU A 124 -35.44 -4.05 -14.74
N ARG A 125 -35.03 -3.16 -13.84
CA ARG A 125 -35.52 -3.09 -12.45
C ARG A 125 -37.01 -2.85 -12.40
N ARG A 126 -37.53 -1.87 -13.16
CA ARG A 126 -38.98 -1.59 -13.23
C ARG A 126 -39.77 -2.80 -13.70
N PHE A 127 -39.25 -3.53 -14.70
CA PHE A 127 -39.86 -4.77 -15.17
C PHE A 127 -39.82 -5.87 -14.10
N GLN A 128 -38.66 -6.11 -13.47
CA GLN A 128 -38.50 -7.12 -12.41
C GLN A 128 -39.41 -6.87 -11.20
N ARG A 129 -39.64 -5.62 -10.82
CA ARG A 129 -40.58 -5.26 -9.73
C ARG A 129 -42.00 -5.77 -9.95
N LEU A 130 -42.43 -5.90 -11.21
CA LEU A 130 -43.75 -6.42 -11.56
C LEU A 130 -43.81 -7.95 -11.53
N LEU A 131 -42.66 -8.62 -11.41
CA LEU A 131 -42.53 -10.07 -11.44
C LEU A 131 -42.37 -10.71 -10.06
N TYR A 132 -42.00 -9.95 -9.02
CA TYR A 132 -41.80 -10.50 -7.69
C TYR A 132 -43.10 -11.11 -7.12
N GLU A 133 -42.98 -12.21 -6.37
CA GLU A 133 -44.07 -12.73 -5.55
C GLU A 133 -44.41 -11.75 -4.41
N GLU A 134 -45.53 -11.99 -3.72
CA GLU A 134 -46.00 -11.13 -2.64
C GLU A 134 -44.86 -10.86 -1.64
N ARG A 135 -44.42 -9.58 -1.62
CA ARG A 135 -43.42 -9.02 -0.72
C ARG A 135 -41.96 -9.50 -0.91
N GLU A 136 -41.63 -10.22 -1.98
CA GLU A 136 -40.23 -10.55 -2.31
C GLU A 136 -39.38 -9.29 -2.52
N ASP A 137 -39.86 -8.31 -3.29
CA ASP A 137 -39.16 -7.04 -3.54
C ASP A 137 -38.89 -6.29 -2.21
N GLU A 138 -39.90 -6.27 -1.32
CA GLU A 138 -39.81 -5.63 -0.01
C GLU A 138 -38.74 -6.29 0.87
N ALA A 139 -38.65 -7.63 0.85
CA ALA A 139 -37.62 -8.36 1.58
C ALA A 139 -36.21 -8.06 1.04
N PHE A 140 -36.02 -8.06 -0.29
CA PHE A 140 -34.73 -7.71 -0.88
C PHE A 140 -34.33 -6.26 -0.58
N GLU A 141 -35.26 -5.31 -0.71
CA GLU A 141 -35.01 -3.91 -0.37
C GLU A 141 -34.71 -3.73 1.12
N SER A 142 -35.39 -4.45 2.01
CA SER A 142 -35.16 -4.43 3.46
C SER A 142 -33.74 -4.90 3.83
N VAL A 143 -33.31 -6.05 3.29
CA VAL A 143 -31.95 -6.59 3.48
C VAL A 143 -30.89 -5.64 2.94
N MET A 144 -31.05 -5.16 1.70
CA MET A 144 -30.10 -4.23 1.09
C MET A 144 -30.00 -2.89 1.86
N LYS A 145 -31.12 -2.42 2.41
CA LYS A 145 -31.15 -1.23 3.26
C LYS A 145 -30.39 -1.47 4.56
N GLN A 146 -30.61 -2.60 5.23
CA GLN A 146 -29.87 -2.94 6.45
C GLN A 146 -28.36 -3.04 6.17
N LEU A 147 -27.95 -3.76 5.12
CA LEU A 147 -26.55 -3.85 4.72
C LEU A 147 -25.94 -2.47 4.43
N SER A 148 -26.70 -1.56 3.81
CA SER A 148 -26.27 -0.18 3.60
C SER A 148 -26.11 0.59 4.92
N GLU A 149 -27.03 0.43 5.87
CA GLU A 149 -26.97 1.05 7.19
C GLU A 149 -25.79 0.52 8.01
N ASP A 150 -25.59 -0.80 8.03
CA ASP A 150 -24.47 -1.46 8.70
C ASP A 150 -23.13 -1.07 8.05
N GLY A 151 -23.08 -0.99 6.72
CA GLY A 151 -21.91 -0.50 5.98
C GLY A 151 -21.59 0.96 6.28
N LYS A 152 -22.59 1.83 6.40
CA LYS A 152 -22.41 3.23 6.83
C LYS A 152 -21.92 3.31 8.28
N ALA A 153 -22.49 2.51 9.18
CA ALA A 153 -22.07 2.46 10.58
C ALA A 153 -20.63 1.96 10.70
N ALA A 154 -20.25 0.91 9.96
CA ALA A 154 -18.88 0.40 9.89
C ALA A 154 -17.91 1.45 9.32
N THR A 155 -18.31 2.16 8.26
CA THR A 155 -17.51 3.26 7.68
C THR A 155 -17.31 4.38 8.70
N GLN A 156 -18.37 4.80 9.40
CA GLN A 156 -18.29 5.82 10.45
C GLN A 156 -17.41 5.38 11.63
N ALA A 157 -17.55 4.13 12.07
CA ALA A 157 -16.72 3.56 13.13
C ALA A 157 -15.24 3.52 12.73
N TYR A 158 -14.95 3.15 11.47
CA TYR A 158 -13.60 3.20 10.91
C TYR A 158 -13.06 4.62 10.85
N GLU A 159 -13.82 5.59 10.33
CA GLU A 159 -13.41 7.00 10.29
C GLU A 159 -13.15 7.56 11.69
N GLN A 160 -14.00 7.23 12.66
CA GLN A 160 -13.83 7.61 14.05
C GLN A 160 -12.55 7.01 14.64
N SER A 161 -12.30 5.72 14.41
CA SER A 161 -11.05 5.07 14.83
C SER A 161 -9.81 5.72 14.19
N GLN A 162 -9.87 6.10 12.91
CA GLN A 162 -8.79 6.83 12.25
C GLN A 162 -8.55 8.21 12.86
N ARG A 163 -9.61 8.92 13.30
CA ARG A 163 -9.48 10.20 14.02
C ARG A 163 -8.83 10.01 15.39
N GLU A 164 -9.22 8.98 16.14
CA GLU A 164 -8.64 8.68 17.46
C GLU A 164 -7.15 8.30 17.36
N ILE A 165 -6.78 7.54 16.32
CA ILE A 165 -5.37 7.25 16.01
C ILE A 165 -4.64 8.56 15.71
N LEU A 166 -5.21 9.43 14.87
CA LEU A 166 -4.59 10.71 14.51
C LEU A 166 -4.40 11.62 15.73
N ASP A 167 -5.39 11.72 16.61
CA ASP A 167 -5.31 12.48 17.86
C ASP A 167 -4.18 11.92 18.75
N THR A 168 -4.04 10.60 18.83
CA THR A 168 -2.94 9.94 19.56
C THR A 168 -1.59 10.26 18.94
N VAL A 169 -1.47 10.26 17.61
CA VAL A 169 -0.25 10.66 16.88
C VAL A 169 0.12 12.10 17.22
N PHE A 170 -0.86 13.01 17.26
CA PHE A 170 -0.61 14.42 17.56
C PHE A 170 -0.33 14.72 19.02
N GLU A 171 -0.79 13.87 19.95
CA GLU A 171 -0.50 13.97 21.37
C GLU A 171 0.91 13.43 21.69
N LYS A 172 1.27 12.26 21.16
CA LYS A 172 2.47 11.51 21.56
C LYS A 172 3.63 11.61 20.57
N GLY A 173 3.35 11.95 19.32
CA GLY A 173 4.33 12.01 18.25
C GLY A 173 5.15 13.29 18.20
N LYS A 174 6.04 13.34 17.22
CA LYS A 174 6.87 14.52 16.98
C LYS A 174 6.00 15.71 16.56
N PRO A 175 6.28 16.94 17.04
CA PRO A 175 5.49 18.12 16.69
C PRO A 175 5.37 18.36 15.17
N TRP A 176 6.41 18.04 14.40
CA TRP A 176 6.42 18.21 12.95
C TRP A 176 5.40 17.31 12.23
N LEU A 177 4.91 16.22 12.83
CA LEU A 177 3.86 15.37 12.23
C LEU A 177 2.52 16.11 12.14
N ARG A 178 2.21 16.96 13.12
CA ARG A 178 1.04 17.85 13.09
C ARG A 178 1.19 18.89 11.98
N GLN A 179 2.36 19.53 11.91
CA GLN A 179 2.67 20.49 10.86
C GLN A 179 2.56 19.86 9.45
N LEU A 180 3.12 18.66 9.26
CA LEU A 180 3.02 17.90 8.01
C LEU A 180 1.55 17.65 7.64
N TRP A 181 0.74 17.21 8.60
CA TRP A 181 -0.69 16.96 8.36
C TRP A 181 -1.47 18.21 8.01
N GLU A 182 -1.18 19.34 8.66
CA GLU A 182 -1.84 20.61 8.39
C GLU A 182 -1.47 21.16 6.99
N GLU A 183 -0.21 21.05 6.59
CA GLU A 183 0.28 21.47 5.27
C GLU A 183 -0.29 20.58 4.14
N ASP A 184 -0.26 19.26 4.31
CA ASP A 184 -0.58 18.31 3.24
C ASP A 184 -2.01 17.74 3.33
N GLN A 185 -2.76 18.07 4.39
CA GLN A 185 -4.12 17.60 4.69
C GLN A 185 -4.28 16.07 4.70
N GLY A 186 -3.19 15.34 4.93
CA GLY A 186 -3.16 13.87 4.80
C GLY A 186 -3.49 13.37 3.40
N LYS A 187 -3.35 14.22 2.37
CA LYS A 187 -3.64 13.89 0.96
C LYS A 187 -2.38 13.56 0.17
N LYS A 188 -1.23 14.12 0.56
CA LYS A 188 0.04 13.89 -0.13
C LYS A 188 0.83 12.77 0.55
N PRO A 189 1.52 11.91 -0.22
CA PRO A 189 2.54 11.06 0.35
C PRO A 189 3.68 11.92 0.92
N TRP A 190 4.50 11.37 1.80
CA TRP A 190 5.72 12.04 2.23
C TRP A 190 6.90 11.08 2.17
N GLY A 191 8.08 11.59 1.82
CA GLY A 191 9.30 10.79 1.77
C GLY A 191 10.27 11.24 0.70
N LEU A 192 11.01 10.30 0.12
CA LEU A 192 12.12 10.57 -0.79
C LEU A 192 12.06 9.68 -2.03
N ALA A 193 12.65 10.15 -3.12
CA ALA A 193 12.97 9.28 -4.24
C ALA A 193 14.20 8.42 -3.91
N VAL A 194 14.23 7.17 -4.35
CA VAL A 194 15.36 6.25 -4.25
C VAL A 194 15.67 5.63 -5.61
N PHE A 195 16.91 5.77 -6.06
CA PHE A 195 17.41 5.03 -7.23
C PHE A 195 18.11 3.76 -6.76
N GLU A 196 17.63 2.61 -7.21
CA GLU A 196 18.25 1.31 -6.92
C GLU A 196 19.22 0.92 -8.03
N ASN A 197 20.47 0.61 -7.68
CA ASN A 197 21.46 0.13 -8.63
C ASN A 197 20.99 -1.20 -9.27
N PRO A 198 20.89 -1.32 -10.60
CA PRO A 198 20.44 -2.54 -11.28
C PRO A 198 21.23 -3.79 -10.91
N ARG A 199 22.52 -3.66 -10.55
CA ARG A 199 23.32 -4.78 -10.05
C ARG A 199 22.75 -5.35 -8.76
N PHE A 200 22.32 -4.48 -7.86
CA PHE A 200 21.66 -4.88 -6.62
C PHE A 200 20.23 -5.35 -6.90
N THR A 201 19.51 -4.74 -7.84
CA THR A 201 18.17 -5.18 -8.23
C THR A 201 18.16 -6.62 -8.76
N ALA A 202 19.24 -7.06 -9.40
CA ALA A 202 19.43 -8.43 -9.87
C ALA A 202 19.99 -9.39 -8.81
N ASP A 203 20.36 -8.90 -7.61
CA ASP A 203 20.90 -9.73 -6.53
C ASP A 203 19.78 -10.57 -5.88
N ARG A 204 20.03 -11.86 -5.69
CA ARG A 204 19.10 -12.79 -5.03
C ARG A 204 18.78 -12.42 -3.57
N ARG A 205 19.59 -11.56 -2.96
CA ARG A 205 19.40 -11.05 -1.59
C ARG A 205 18.48 -9.82 -1.54
N ARG A 206 18.02 -9.29 -2.67
CA ARG A 206 17.16 -8.10 -2.72
C ARG A 206 15.89 -8.25 -1.88
N ASP A 207 15.22 -9.39 -1.96
CA ASP A 207 13.99 -9.63 -1.19
C ASP A 207 14.24 -9.62 0.33
N LEU A 208 15.39 -10.18 0.76
CA LEU A 208 15.81 -10.12 2.16
C LEU A 208 16.08 -8.68 2.60
N TYR A 209 16.77 -7.90 1.76
CA TYR A 209 17.00 -6.48 2.03
C TYR A 209 15.68 -5.71 2.16
N ILE A 210 14.71 -5.94 1.28
CA ILE A 210 13.40 -5.27 1.32
C ILE A 210 12.67 -5.60 2.62
N ALA A 211 12.72 -6.87 3.05
CA ALA A 211 12.12 -7.28 4.31
C ALA A 211 12.76 -6.56 5.52
N GLU A 212 14.10 -6.50 5.59
CA GLU A 212 14.84 -5.82 6.66
C GLU A 212 14.66 -4.29 6.63
N GLN A 213 14.65 -3.70 5.44
CA GLN A 213 14.38 -2.27 5.24
C GLN A 213 12.97 -1.91 5.74
N ARG A 214 11.96 -2.73 5.37
CA ARG A 214 10.57 -2.54 5.81
C ARG A 214 10.44 -2.62 7.33
N GLU A 215 11.06 -3.62 7.95
CA GLU A 215 11.06 -3.73 9.42
C GLU A 215 11.73 -2.52 10.07
N THR A 216 12.85 -2.05 9.51
CA THR A 216 13.54 -0.85 10.00
C THR A 216 12.67 0.40 9.90
N PHE A 217 11.95 0.59 8.79
CA PHE A 217 11.00 1.69 8.67
C PHE A 217 9.78 1.55 9.58
N ASN A 218 9.28 0.34 9.80
CA ASN A 218 8.22 0.09 10.79
C ASN A 218 8.64 0.53 12.20
N LEU A 219 9.86 0.16 12.61
CA LEU A 219 10.43 0.58 13.89
C LEU A 219 10.65 2.10 13.96
N SER A 220 11.08 2.69 12.85
CA SER A 220 11.32 4.14 12.75
C SER A 220 10.02 4.94 12.85
N ARG A 221 8.96 4.50 12.16
CA ARG A 221 7.59 5.02 12.29
C ARG A 221 7.09 4.94 13.72
N GLY A 222 7.27 3.78 14.37
CA GLY A 222 6.93 3.61 15.78
C GLY A 222 7.70 4.56 16.70
N ALA A 223 8.98 4.80 16.44
CA ALA A 223 9.82 5.67 17.25
C ALA A 223 9.42 7.16 17.20
N ILE A 224 8.84 7.61 16.09
CA ILE A 224 8.29 8.97 15.96
C ILE A 224 6.77 9.03 16.19
N TYR A 225 6.13 7.90 16.50
CA TYR A 225 4.67 7.72 16.55
C TYR A 225 3.94 8.11 15.26
N ALA A 226 4.56 7.96 14.09
CA ALA A 226 3.88 8.13 12.81
C ALA A 226 3.06 6.87 12.47
N GLN A 227 1.86 6.75 13.07
CA GLN A 227 0.93 5.64 12.88
C GLN A 227 -0.30 6.05 12.06
N GLY A 228 -1.12 5.06 11.67
CA GLY A 228 -2.34 5.24 10.88
C GLY A 228 -2.07 6.03 9.60
N LYS A 229 -3.00 6.90 9.22
CA LYS A 229 -2.95 7.62 7.93
C LYS A 229 -1.67 8.42 7.68
N ILE A 230 -1.00 8.99 8.69
CA ILE A 230 0.30 9.67 8.50
C ILE A 230 1.41 8.64 8.23
N GLY A 231 1.45 7.56 9.02
CA GLY A 231 2.43 6.49 8.79
C GLY A 231 2.23 5.78 7.45
N ASP A 232 0.98 5.66 7.03
CA ASP A 232 0.56 4.98 5.80
C ASP A 232 0.78 5.82 4.54
N THR A 233 1.10 7.12 4.67
CA THR A 233 1.49 7.98 3.55
C THR A 233 3.00 8.10 3.37
N TRP A 234 3.82 7.50 4.26
CA TRP A 234 5.28 7.43 4.05
C TRP A 234 5.63 6.59 2.82
N ARG A 235 6.50 7.10 1.95
CA ARG A 235 6.89 6.42 0.70
C ARG A 235 8.37 6.60 0.39
N LEU A 236 8.96 5.54 -0.17
CA LEU A 236 10.15 5.67 -1.01
C LEU A 236 9.69 5.51 -2.45
N GLU A 237 9.69 6.61 -3.19
CA GLU A 237 9.39 6.58 -4.62
C GLU A 237 10.59 5.98 -5.35
N ASN A 238 10.40 5.01 -6.24
CA ASN A 238 11.52 4.32 -6.93
C ASN A 238 11.46 4.61 -8.43
N PRO A 239 12.00 5.76 -8.88
CA PRO A 239 12.08 6.09 -10.30
C PRO A 239 12.91 5.08 -11.08
N ALA A 240 12.64 4.99 -12.39
CA ALA A 240 13.42 4.13 -13.28
C ALA A 240 14.90 4.53 -13.30
N TRP A 241 15.77 3.51 -13.31
CA TRP A 241 17.20 3.72 -13.50
C TRP A 241 17.47 4.37 -14.88
N PRO A 242 18.31 5.41 -14.97
CA PRO A 242 18.61 6.06 -16.26
C PRO A 242 19.30 5.10 -17.22
N ALA A 243 18.82 5.01 -18.45
CA ALA A 243 19.39 4.12 -19.47
C ALA A 243 20.80 4.52 -19.90
N GLU A 244 21.15 5.79 -19.69
CA GLU A 244 22.45 6.37 -20.04
C GLU A 244 23.57 5.95 -19.09
N ILE A 245 23.24 5.46 -17.89
CA ILE A 245 24.23 5.05 -16.88
C ILE A 245 24.55 3.58 -17.08
N VAL A 246 25.75 3.28 -17.60
CA VAL A 246 26.22 1.91 -17.78
C VAL A 246 26.72 1.39 -16.45
N THR A 247 25.99 0.43 -15.87
CA THR A 247 26.28 -0.12 -14.54
C THR A 247 27.59 -0.92 -14.43
N GLY A 248 28.34 -1.07 -15.53
CA GLY A 248 29.56 -1.89 -15.66
C GLY A 248 30.78 -1.34 -14.90
N ASP A 249 31.41 -0.31 -15.46
CA ASP A 249 32.73 0.16 -15.01
C ASP A 249 32.72 1.64 -14.60
N GLU A 250 31.54 2.26 -14.54
CA GLU A 250 31.41 3.64 -14.10
C GLU A 250 31.71 3.77 -12.62
N GLY A 251 32.62 4.69 -12.27
CA GLY A 251 32.88 5.03 -10.88
C GLY A 251 31.66 5.68 -10.22
N PHE A 252 31.55 5.54 -8.89
CA PHE A 252 30.45 6.10 -8.09
C PHE A 252 30.10 7.56 -8.43
N ALA A 253 31.11 8.40 -8.67
CA ALA A 253 30.89 9.81 -9.02
C ALA A 253 30.17 10.00 -10.37
N ALA A 254 30.48 9.18 -11.38
CA ALA A 254 29.82 9.23 -12.69
C ALA A 254 28.36 8.77 -12.59
N ILE A 255 28.10 7.69 -11.84
CA ILE A 255 26.75 7.21 -11.54
C ILE A 255 25.94 8.31 -10.87
N VAL A 256 26.46 8.89 -9.78
CA VAL A 256 25.77 9.95 -9.03
C VAL A 256 25.44 11.13 -9.95
N GLU A 257 26.34 11.53 -10.84
CA GLU A 257 26.09 12.63 -11.77
C GLU A 257 24.97 12.32 -12.77
N GLY A 258 24.93 11.10 -13.30
CA GLY A 258 23.82 10.63 -14.13
C GLY A 258 22.48 10.65 -13.37
N LEU A 259 22.49 10.21 -12.11
CA LEU A 259 21.30 10.22 -11.26
C LEU A 259 20.83 11.64 -10.94
N ARG A 260 21.74 12.59 -10.69
CA ARG A 260 21.39 14.01 -10.51
C ARG A 260 20.67 14.56 -11.73
N ARG A 261 21.18 14.29 -12.93
CA ARG A 261 20.55 14.73 -14.18
C ARG A 261 19.14 14.16 -14.30
N LYS A 262 18.97 12.85 -14.08
CA LYS A 262 17.64 12.22 -14.14
C LYS A 262 16.69 12.80 -13.10
N PHE A 263 17.15 12.98 -11.87
CA PHE A 263 16.32 13.52 -10.80
C PHE A 263 15.88 14.97 -11.10
N LYS A 264 16.77 15.79 -11.66
CA LYS A 264 16.43 17.15 -12.14
C LYS A 264 15.37 17.13 -13.23
N GLU A 265 15.44 16.19 -14.18
CA GLU A 265 14.41 16.00 -15.21
C GLU A 265 13.06 15.64 -14.59
N LEU A 266 13.02 14.68 -13.66
CA LEU A 266 11.79 14.27 -12.97
C LEU A 266 11.19 15.42 -12.14
N ARG A 267 12.04 16.22 -11.48
CA ARG A 267 11.63 17.42 -10.72
C ARG A 267 11.04 18.52 -11.62
N ALA A 268 11.47 18.61 -12.87
CA ALA A 268 10.99 19.60 -13.83
C ALA A 268 9.66 19.21 -14.50
N GLN A 269 9.28 17.93 -14.40
CA GLN A 269 8.00 17.43 -14.91
C GLN A 269 6.86 17.77 -13.94
N PRO A 270 5.61 17.91 -14.44
CA PRO A 270 4.47 18.02 -13.55
C PRO A 270 4.38 16.77 -12.65
N PRO A 271 3.87 16.92 -11.41
CA PRO A 271 3.73 15.80 -10.51
C PRO A 271 3.01 14.63 -11.17
N GLY A 272 3.65 13.48 -11.13
CA GLY A 272 3.14 12.26 -11.70
C GLY A 272 1.90 11.78 -10.98
N TRP A 273 0.88 11.34 -11.72
CA TRP A 273 -0.15 10.46 -11.19
C TRP A 273 0.44 9.06 -11.03
N GLN A 274 1.36 8.86 -10.08
CA GLN A 274 1.64 7.51 -9.63
C GLN A 274 0.43 7.07 -8.82
N ARG A 275 -0.40 6.20 -9.42
CA ARG A 275 -1.36 5.41 -8.66
C ARG A 275 -0.61 4.85 -7.44
N LEU A 276 -1.23 5.04 -6.28
CA LEU A 276 -0.72 4.81 -4.94
C LEU A 276 -0.44 3.32 -4.66
N TYR A 277 0.31 2.61 -5.50
CA TYR A 277 0.64 1.21 -5.26
C TYR A 277 1.91 1.10 -4.42
N PRO A 278 1.85 0.43 -3.26
CA PRO A 278 3.00 -0.31 -2.78
C PRO A 278 3.39 -1.32 -3.88
N ARG A 279 4.58 -1.19 -4.47
CA ARG A 279 5.08 -2.04 -5.58
C ARG A 279 5.06 -3.57 -5.33
N TYR A 280 4.67 -4.02 -4.14
CA TYR A 280 4.67 -5.43 -3.74
C TYR A 280 3.29 -6.08 -3.78
N GLU A 281 2.24 -5.30 -3.98
CA GLU A 281 0.88 -5.79 -4.24
C GLU A 281 0.43 -5.13 -5.54
N ILE A 282 0.78 -5.75 -6.67
CA ILE A 282 -0.02 -5.57 -7.88
C ILE A 282 -1.35 -6.23 -7.53
N ASP A 283 -2.21 -5.46 -6.89
CA ASP A 283 -3.60 -5.85 -6.71
C ASP A 283 -4.20 -5.96 -8.12
N PRO A 284 -4.56 -7.17 -8.61
CA PRO A 284 -5.05 -7.37 -9.97
C PRO A 284 -6.34 -6.57 -10.26
N ILE A 285 -6.97 -6.04 -9.21
CA ILE A 285 -8.19 -5.22 -9.26
C ILE A 285 -7.98 -3.88 -9.99
N TYR A 286 -6.76 -3.34 -10.00
CA TYR A 286 -6.50 -2.05 -10.63
C TYR A 286 -5.43 -2.23 -11.70
N GLY A 287 -5.88 -2.43 -12.95
CA GLY A 287 -5.06 -2.77 -14.11
C GLY A 287 -3.71 -2.06 -14.20
N ALA A 288 -2.71 -2.80 -14.69
CA ALA A 288 -1.35 -2.32 -14.88
C ALA A 288 -1.32 -0.98 -15.65
N PRO A 289 -0.34 -0.10 -15.37
CA PRO A 289 -0.17 1.13 -16.16
C PRO A 289 -0.11 0.79 -17.64
N THR A 290 -0.82 1.56 -18.46
CA THR A 290 -0.78 1.43 -19.91
C THR A 290 0.63 1.68 -20.43
N GLU A 291 0.95 1.12 -21.60
CA GLU A 291 2.27 1.32 -22.23
C GLU A 291 2.50 2.80 -22.54
N GLU A 292 1.43 3.56 -22.84
CA GLU A 292 1.46 5.01 -23.01
C GLU A 292 1.77 5.77 -21.71
N GLU A 293 1.19 5.40 -20.56
CA GLU A 293 1.52 5.99 -19.25
C GLU A 293 2.97 5.74 -18.87
N LEU A 294 3.47 4.53 -19.14
CA LEU A 294 4.90 4.20 -18.96
C LEU A 294 5.81 5.02 -19.88
N LYS A 295 5.37 5.32 -21.11
CA LYS A 295 6.13 6.11 -22.10
C LYS A 295 6.12 7.61 -21.82
N GLN A 296 5.03 8.17 -21.30
CA GLN A 296 4.92 9.62 -21.10
C GLN A 296 5.87 10.14 -20.02
N GLY A 297 6.28 9.27 -19.09
CA GLY A 297 7.11 9.69 -17.97
C GLY A 297 6.30 10.57 -17.02
N HIS A 298 6.40 10.27 -15.74
CA HIS A 298 5.70 11.01 -14.72
C HIS A 298 6.74 11.62 -13.79
N GLY A 299 6.56 12.90 -13.45
CA GLY A 299 7.38 13.56 -12.44
C GLY A 299 7.19 12.94 -11.07
N LEU A 300 7.99 13.40 -10.11
CA LEU A 300 7.88 12.94 -8.71
C LEU A 300 6.52 13.33 -8.12
N SER A 301 6.03 12.52 -7.17
CA SER A 301 4.78 12.84 -6.46
C SER A 301 4.94 14.14 -5.64
N ASP A 302 3.89 14.97 -5.59
CA ASP A 302 3.92 16.35 -5.03
C ASP A 302 4.33 16.46 -3.54
N GLY A 303 4.35 15.34 -2.80
CA GLY A 303 4.80 15.32 -1.40
C GLY A 303 6.16 14.63 -1.17
N ILE A 304 6.82 14.16 -2.23
CA ILE A 304 8.19 13.65 -2.17
C ILE A 304 9.18 14.82 -2.19
N LEU A 305 10.25 14.72 -1.40
CA LEU A 305 11.26 15.76 -1.32
C LEU A 305 12.00 15.93 -2.66
N HIS A 306 12.12 17.18 -3.12
CA HIS A 306 12.75 17.57 -4.40
C HIS A 306 14.17 18.14 -4.25
N ASN A 307 14.67 18.25 -3.02
CA ASN A 307 15.97 18.83 -2.67
C ASN A 307 16.99 17.79 -2.18
N ALA A 308 16.63 16.51 -2.14
CA ALA A 308 17.50 15.39 -1.87
C ALA A 308 16.88 14.12 -2.46
N PHE A 309 17.71 13.18 -2.91
CA PHE A 309 17.27 11.83 -3.26
C PHE A 309 18.23 10.79 -2.71
N LEU A 310 17.78 9.54 -2.68
CA LEU A 310 18.53 8.42 -2.14
C LEU A 310 19.14 7.58 -3.25
N TYR A 311 20.31 7.01 -2.98
CA TYR A 311 20.95 6.04 -3.86
C TYR A 311 21.25 4.76 -3.09
N LEU A 312 20.71 3.64 -3.58
CA LEU A 312 20.94 2.31 -3.06
C LEU A 312 21.92 1.56 -3.96
N ASP A 313 23.17 1.52 -3.54
CA ASP A 313 24.20 0.66 -4.11
C ASP A 313 24.38 -0.62 -3.29
N GLN A 314 25.35 -1.43 -3.71
CA GLN A 314 25.66 -2.68 -3.02
C GLN A 314 26.15 -2.45 -1.58
N GLU A 315 26.97 -1.43 -1.32
CA GLU A 315 27.49 -1.14 0.02
C GLU A 315 26.38 -0.73 1.00
N ALA A 316 25.49 0.16 0.56
CA ALA A 316 24.32 0.56 1.34
C ALA A 316 23.41 -0.64 1.62
N ALA A 317 23.17 -1.50 0.61
CA ALA A 317 22.39 -2.72 0.80
C ALA A 317 23.03 -3.70 1.79
N GLU A 318 24.35 -3.89 1.70
CA GLU A 318 25.13 -4.73 2.62
C GLU A 318 25.10 -4.18 4.04
N SER A 319 25.07 -2.85 4.21
CA SER A 319 24.89 -2.22 5.53
C SER A 319 23.58 -2.64 6.21
N VAL A 320 22.51 -2.91 5.45
CA VAL A 320 21.24 -3.40 6.01
C VAL A 320 21.30 -4.90 6.25
N LEU A 321 21.77 -5.66 5.25
CA LEU A 321 21.80 -7.13 5.28
C LEU A 321 22.73 -7.71 6.36
N PHE A 322 23.80 -7.02 6.73
CA PHE A 322 24.80 -7.52 7.68
C PHE A 322 24.73 -6.90 9.07
N SER A 323 23.90 -5.89 9.29
CA SER A 323 23.76 -5.21 10.59
C SER A 323 22.72 -5.87 11.50
N TRP A 324 22.76 -7.20 11.64
CA TRP A 324 21.69 -7.99 12.28
C TRP A 324 21.31 -7.45 13.68
N GLY A 325 20.17 -6.75 13.76
CA GLY A 325 19.67 -6.11 14.99
C GLY A 325 20.37 -4.80 15.40
N ARG A 326 21.34 -4.31 14.63
CA ARG A 326 22.07 -3.05 14.83
C ARG A 326 21.57 -1.99 13.86
N ILE A 327 20.36 -1.49 14.12
CA ILE A 327 19.68 -0.51 13.26
C ILE A 327 20.54 0.74 13.03
N ASP A 328 21.39 1.10 13.99
CA ASP A 328 22.26 2.26 13.86
C ASP A 328 23.36 2.07 12.79
N GLU A 329 23.76 0.85 12.46
CA GLU A 329 24.77 0.56 11.43
C GLU A 329 24.19 0.56 10.01
N MET A 330 22.85 0.64 9.87
CA MET A 330 22.16 0.63 8.58
C MET A 330 22.11 2.03 7.96
N TRP A 331 22.55 2.18 6.72
CA TRP A 331 22.61 3.48 6.05
C TRP A 331 22.32 3.43 4.55
N ILE A 332 22.02 4.60 4.00
CA ILE A 332 21.86 4.82 2.56
C ILE A 332 22.56 6.12 2.15
N TRP A 333 22.94 6.23 0.88
CA TRP A 333 23.46 7.49 0.35
C TRP A 333 22.32 8.49 0.16
N ALA A 334 22.47 9.68 0.72
CA ALA A 334 21.65 10.84 0.39
C ALA A 334 22.45 11.77 -0.52
N ILE A 335 21.90 12.06 -1.69
CA ILE A 335 22.53 12.83 -2.75
C ILE A 335 21.91 14.22 -2.80
N ASP A 336 22.78 15.23 -2.91
CA ASP A 336 22.40 16.60 -3.20
C ASP A 336 22.23 16.75 -4.73
N PRO A 337 21.01 16.99 -5.22
CA PRO A 337 20.75 17.09 -6.65
C PRO A 337 21.41 18.32 -7.26
N ASP A 338 21.55 19.41 -6.50
CA ASP A 338 21.98 20.71 -6.99
C ASP A 338 23.48 20.98 -6.73
N TYR A 339 24.20 19.98 -6.22
CA TYR A 339 25.65 20.07 -6.04
C TYR A 339 26.39 20.26 -7.38
N GLU A 340 27.22 21.30 -7.43
CA GLU A 340 28.15 21.56 -8.52
C GLU A 340 29.58 21.48 -7.96
N PRO A 341 30.46 20.62 -8.53
CA PRO A 341 31.86 20.56 -8.12
C PRO A 341 32.51 21.94 -8.27
N ARG A 342 33.06 22.49 -7.18
CA ARG A 342 33.90 23.70 -7.27
C ARG A 342 35.36 23.27 -7.31
N ASP A 343 36.11 23.83 -8.25
CA ASP A 343 37.54 23.52 -8.50
C ASP A 343 38.45 23.68 -7.25
N HIS A 344 37.95 24.34 -6.20
CA HIS A 344 38.69 24.63 -4.97
C HIS A 344 37.89 24.33 -3.68
N THR A 345 37.02 23.32 -3.68
CA THR A 345 36.30 22.94 -2.44
C THR A 345 37.28 22.51 -1.34
N THR A 346 37.53 23.40 -0.37
CA THR A 346 38.34 23.11 0.82
C THR A 346 37.59 22.24 1.83
N SER A 347 36.27 22.13 1.72
CA SER A 347 35.43 21.36 2.65
C SER A 347 35.57 19.85 2.49
N GLY A 348 35.86 19.35 1.27
CA GLY A 348 35.88 17.92 0.96
C GLY A 348 34.50 17.30 0.74
N TYR A 349 33.42 18.08 0.81
CA TYR A 349 32.07 17.62 0.50
C TYR A 349 31.90 17.38 -1.00
N ARG A 350 31.39 16.19 -1.36
CA ARG A 350 31.28 15.71 -2.76
C ARG A 350 29.84 15.69 -3.30
N GLY A 351 28.92 16.36 -2.60
CA GLY A 351 27.51 16.39 -2.98
C GLY A 351 26.72 15.15 -2.55
N TYR A 352 27.21 14.42 -1.54
CA TYR A 352 26.52 13.28 -0.94
C TYR A 352 27.01 13.01 0.48
N LEU A 353 26.17 12.35 1.29
CA LEU A 353 26.50 11.86 2.63
C LEU A 353 25.80 10.53 2.93
N ARG A 354 26.27 9.79 3.95
CA ARG A 354 25.60 8.59 4.47
C ARG A 354 24.58 8.99 5.54
N VAL A 355 23.33 8.56 5.38
CA VAL A 355 22.24 8.81 6.34
C VAL A 355 21.77 7.49 6.92
N ARG A 356 21.60 7.42 8.25
CA ARG A 356 21.07 6.22 8.90
C ARG A 356 19.62 6.00 8.48
N LEU A 357 19.22 4.75 8.21
CA LEU A 357 17.85 4.45 7.74
C LEU A 357 16.78 5.00 8.69
N ARG A 358 17.01 4.88 10.01
CA ARG A 358 16.08 5.40 11.03
C ARG A 358 15.86 6.91 10.94
N GLN A 359 16.86 7.65 10.48
CA GLN A 359 16.89 9.10 10.49
C GLN A 359 16.28 9.70 9.23
N LEU A 360 16.10 8.89 8.19
CA LEU A 360 15.40 9.26 6.96
C LEU A 360 13.97 9.72 7.24
N MET A 361 13.31 9.21 8.28
CA MET A 361 11.92 9.53 8.63
C MET A 361 11.78 10.60 9.71
N ASP A 362 12.88 11.01 10.35
CA ASP A 362 12.87 11.99 11.45
C ASP A 362 13.78 13.18 11.10
N ASN A 363 14.96 13.26 11.71
CA ASN A 363 15.83 14.43 11.62
C ASN A 363 16.22 14.80 10.18
N PHE A 364 16.51 13.82 9.32
CA PHE A 364 16.87 14.11 7.94
C PHE A 364 15.66 14.63 7.14
N TYR A 365 14.49 14.00 7.28
CA TYR A 365 13.27 14.46 6.63
C TYR A 365 12.94 15.89 7.04
N VAL A 366 12.92 16.16 8.35
CA VAL A 366 12.63 17.50 8.91
C VAL A 366 13.61 18.54 8.39
N ALA A 367 14.91 18.22 8.43
CA ALA A 367 15.94 19.11 7.91
C ALA A 367 15.69 19.44 6.44
N ARG A 368 15.28 18.48 5.62
CA ARG A 368 15.04 18.70 4.18
C ARG A 368 13.68 19.31 3.86
N ARG A 369 12.63 19.03 4.62
CA ARG A 369 11.30 19.61 4.38
C ARG A 369 11.22 21.07 4.80
N TRP A 370 11.69 21.42 6.00
CA TRP A 370 11.47 22.76 6.56
C TRP A 370 12.74 23.59 6.73
N HIS A 371 13.92 22.98 6.83
CA HIS A 371 15.19 23.69 7.09
C HIS A 371 16.17 23.64 5.91
N ALA A 372 15.69 23.39 4.69
CA ALA A 372 16.53 23.27 3.51
C ALA A 372 17.36 24.53 3.20
N GLN A 373 16.79 25.70 3.48
CA GLN A 373 17.42 27.00 3.22
C GLN A 373 18.43 27.38 4.32
N GLU A 374 18.25 26.85 5.53
CA GLU A 374 19.08 27.15 6.71
C GLU A 374 20.23 26.16 6.88
N LEU A 375 19.99 24.89 6.52
CA LEU A 375 20.95 23.80 6.64
C LEU A 375 21.22 23.24 5.25
N SER A 376 22.38 23.53 4.67
CA SER A 376 22.75 22.89 3.40
C SER A 376 23.06 21.39 3.61
N MET A 377 23.08 20.59 2.54
CA MET A 377 23.56 19.20 2.64
C MET A 377 25.03 19.13 3.06
N GLU A 378 25.82 20.15 2.72
CA GLU A 378 27.22 20.32 3.15
C GLU A 378 27.32 20.54 4.67
N ASP A 379 26.43 21.34 5.27
CA ASP A 379 26.37 21.54 6.72
C ASP A 379 26.01 20.25 7.46
N LEU A 380 25.04 19.49 6.94
CA LEU A 380 24.68 18.17 7.47
C LEU A 380 25.86 17.19 7.38
N TRP A 381 26.58 17.21 6.26
CA TRP A 381 27.80 16.41 6.08
C TRP A 381 28.88 16.82 7.10
N HIS A 382 29.16 18.12 7.28
CA HIS A 382 30.11 18.59 8.28
C HIS A 382 29.70 18.19 9.70
N ALA A 383 28.42 18.24 10.04
CA ALA A 383 27.91 17.77 11.33
C ALA A 383 28.12 16.26 11.52
N ALA A 384 28.03 15.46 10.45
CA ALA A 384 28.31 14.03 10.46
C ALA A 384 29.79 13.71 10.73
N GLN A 385 30.71 14.56 10.28
CA GLN A 385 32.15 14.37 10.49
C GLN A 385 32.58 14.72 11.93
N LYS A 386 31.91 15.69 12.58
CA LYS A 386 32.33 16.19 13.89
C LYS A 386 32.04 15.24 15.05
N ASP A 387 30.99 14.42 14.93
CA ASP A 387 30.63 13.46 15.95
C ASP A 387 30.25 12.12 15.29
N PRO A 388 31.13 11.10 15.33
CA PRO A 388 30.81 9.77 14.82
C PRO A 388 29.64 9.11 15.56
N LYS A 389 29.31 9.58 16.77
CA LYS A 389 28.15 9.17 17.56
C LYS A 389 26.91 10.01 17.27
N ASN A 390 27.00 10.98 16.36
CA ASN A 390 25.84 11.72 15.92
C ASN A 390 24.81 10.71 15.42
N GLY A 391 23.71 10.58 16.17
CA GLY A 391 22.70 9.55 15.95
C GLY A 391 21.98 9.71 14.61
N SER A 392 22.20 10.83 13.92
CA SER A 392 21.52 11.22 12.69
C SER A 392 22.27 10.85 11.40
N PHE A 393 23.61 10.97 11.41
CA PHE A 393 24.43 10.90 10.19
C PHE A 393 25.67 10.02 10.40
N ILE A 394 26.26 9.51 9.32
CA ILE A 394 27.46 8.66 9.37
C ILE A 394 28.61 9.36 8.63
N SER A 395 29.78 9.41 9.27
CA SER A 395 31.02 9.89 8.65
C SER A 395 31.33 9.12 7.37
N THR A 396 31.84 9.80 6.36
CA THR A 396 32.24 9.21 5.07
C THR A 396 33.66 8.64 5.09
N LYS A 397 34.40 8.82 6.19
CA LYS A 397 35.74 8.26 6.35
C LYS A 397 35.63 6.90 7.03
N ASP A 398 35.90 5.84 6.30
CA ASP A 398 35.79 4.46 6.81
C ASP A 398 36.66 4.23 8.06
N GLU A 399 37.81 4.92 8.16
CA GLU A 399 38.71 4.85 9.31
C GLU A 399 38.04 5.32 10.63
N GLU A 400 37.16 6.32 10.58
CA GLU A 400 36.43 6.82 11.76
C GLU A 400 35.32 5.85 12.20
N ILE A 401 34.74 5.10 11.26
CA ILE A 401 33.70 4.09 11.52
C ILE A 401 34.29 2.86 12.21
N PHE A 402 35.50 2.44 11.82
CA PHE A 402 36.13 1.21 12.33
C PHE A 402 37.16 1.41 13.45
N SER A 403 37.72 2.62 13.64
CA SER A 403 38.74 2.90 14.67
C SER A 403 38.22 2.77 16.11
N THR A 404 36.93 2.98 16.33
CA THR A 404 36.29 2.81 17.65
C THR A 404 36.21 1.35 18.11
N ARG A 405 36.52 0.37 17.25
CA ARG A 405 36.65 -1.04 17.66
C ARG A 405 37.89 -1.31 18.53
N LEU A 406 38.84 -0.38 18.61
CA LEU A 406 40.14 -0.60 19.28
C LEU A 406 40.40 0.29 20.51
N SER A 407 39.68 1.39 20.70
CA SER A 407 39.94 2.34 21.80
C SER A 407 38.79 2.42 22.81
N GLY A 408 38.67 1.40 23.65
CA GLY A 408 37.88 1.53 24.88
C GLY A 408 38.64 2.34 25.93
N SER A 409 38.28 3.61 26.14
CA SER A 409 38.23 4.32 27.45
C SER A 409 38.20 5.86 27.31
N ILE A 410 37.21 6.50 27.99
CA ILE A 410 37.23 7.86 28.62
C ILE A 410 37.17 9.05 27.63
N GLU A 411 36.50 10.22 27.81
CA GLU A 411 35.69 10.93 28.83
C GLU A 411 34.71 11.86 28.06
N LEU A 412 33.56 12.24 28.64
CA LEU A 412 32.57 13.16 28.04
C LEU A 412 32.79 14.60 28.54
N THR A 413 32.96 15.56 27.63
CA THR A 413 32.82 17.00 27.92
C THR A 413 31.80 17.67 27.01
N GLU A 414 30.99 18.52 27.63
CA GLU A 414 29.82 19.27 27.14
C GLU A 414 30.09 20.21 25.96
N ILE A 415 29.27 20.13 24.89
CA ILE A 415 28.83 21.29 24.07
C ILE A 415 27.42 20.95 23.50
N LEU A 416 26.53 21.95 23.49
CA LEU A 416 25.08 21.97 23.13
C LEU A 416 24.10 21.91 24.31
N LYS A 417 24.18 22.92 25.20
CA LYS A 417 23.05 23.37 26.03
C LYS A 417 22.36 24.53 25.32
N ASP A 418 21.36 24.21 24.51
CA ASP A 418 20.06 24.90 24.52
C ASP A 418 19.10 24.12 23.61
N GLY A 419 18.05 23.55 24.20
CA GLY A 419 16.96 22.90 23.48
C GLY A 419 16.91 21.36 23.56
N SER A 420 16.84 20.78 24.76
CA SER A 420 16.20 19.46 25.00
C SER A 420 16.36 19.04 26.46
N SER A 421 15.31 19.23 27.27
CA SER A 421 15.20 18.63 28.59
C SER A 421 13.97 17.73 28.66
N TYR A 422 14.03 16.53 28.08
CA TYR A 422 13.21 15.38 28.50
C TYR A 422 13.99 14.08 28.26
N LEU A 423 14.77 13.65 29.25
CA LEU A 423 15.21 12.27 29.38
C LEU A 423 14.10 11.50 30.11
N PHE A 424 13.39 10.61 29.42
CA PHE A 424 12.55 9.60 30.04
C PHE A 424 13.23 8.22 29.96
N PRO A 425 13.04 7.35 30.97
CA PRO A 425 13.65 6.04 31.03
C PRO A 425 12.98 5.09 30.03
N LEU A 426 13.79 4.20 29.45
CA LEU A 426 13.35 3.04 28.69
C LEU A 426 12.50 2.12 29.59
N HIS A 427 11.19 2.33 29.63
CA HIS A 427 10.25 1.33 30.10
C HIS A 427 9.87 0.41 28.92
N ARG A 428 10.07 -0.90 29.13
CA ARG A 428 9.50 -1.96 28.28
C ARG A 428 7.97 -1.81 28.31
N ASN A 429 7.38 -1.44 27.18
CA ASN A 429 5.94 -1.53 27.00
C ASN A 429 5.57 -3.00 26.68
N PRO A 430 4.46 -3.52 27.23
CA PRO A 430 4.00 -4.87 26.93
C PRO A 430 3.38 -4.90 25.53
N LEU A 431 3.74 -5.95 24.79
CA LEU A 431 3.23 -6.26 23.45
C LEU A 431 1.70 -6.42 23.48
N LEU A 432 1.00 -5.80 22.52
CA LEU A 432 -0.31 -6.27 22.08
C LEU A 432 -0.14 -7.23 20.89
N PRO A 433 -1.02 -8.23 20.74
CA PRO A 433 -0.87 -9.29 19.76
C PRO A 433 -1.57 -8.91 18.45
N CYS A 434 -0.85 -8.99 17.33
CA CYS A 434 -1.34 -9.39 16.01
C CYS A 434 -0.14 -9.45 15.05
N ASP A 435 0.34 -10.68 14.87
CA ASP A 435 0.89 -11.29 13.64
C ASP A 435 1.71 -12.50 14.09
N THR A 436 1.40 -13.65 13.50
CA THR A 436 1.63 -14.97 14.08
C THR A 436 3.10 -15.18 14.47
N ILE A 437 3.31 -15.62 15.71
CA ILE A 437 4.60 -16.08 16.22
C ILE A 437 5.16 -17.22 15.33
N GLU A 438 4.29 -17.92 14.59
CA GLU A 438 4.65 -18.97 13.64
C GLU A 438 5.46 -18.47 12.43
N ASP A 439 5.18 -17.28 11.88
CA ASP A 439 5.95 -16.77 10.73
C ASP A 439 7.37 -16.39 11.10
N ARG A 440 7.55 -15.79 12.28
CA ARG A 440 8.87 -15.42 12.80
C ARG A 440 9.73 -16.65 13.09
N GLN A 441 9.16 -17.73 13.61
CA GLN A 441 9.91 -18.97 13.87
C GLN A 441 10.22 -19.73 12.57
N THR A 442 9.32 -19.69 11.59
CA THR A 442 9.48 -20.36 10.30
C THR A 442 10.57 -19.70 9.46
N ILE A 443 10.57 -18.36 9.37
CA ILE A 443 11.63 -17.59 8.71
C ILE A 443 12.98 -17.83 9.40
N ARG A 444 13.00 -17.81 10.74
CA ARG A 444 14.23 -18.07 11.52
C ARG A 444 14.78 -19.49 11.34
N ARG A 445 13.92 -20.51 11.18
CA ARG A 445 14.33 -21.89 10.85
C ARG A 445 14.90 -21.99 9.43
N ARG A 446 14.29 -21.33 8.45
CA ARG A 446 14.79 -21.29 7.06
C ARG A 446 16.14 -20.58 6.96
N LEU A 447 16.33 -19.47 7.68
CA LEU A 447 17.60 -18.74 7.73
C LEU A 447 18.72 -19.54 8.41
N ASN A 448 18.42 -20.26 9.50
CA ASN A 448 19.39 -21.15 10.14
C ASN A 448 19.75 -22.39 9.28
N GLN A 449 18.82 -22.87 8.45
CA GLN A 449 19.13 -23.92 7.47
C GLN A 449 20.05 -23.41 6.35
N ILE A 450 19.83 -22.19 5.86
CA ILE A 450 20.69 -21.56 4.84
C ILE A 450 22.09 -21.31 5.43
N ALA A 451 22.21 -20.77 6.64
CA ALA A 451 23.49 -20.52 7.30
C ALA A 451 24.30 -21.81 7.58
N ASN A 452 23.64 -22.94 7.81
CA ASN A 452 24.29 -24.24 8.03
C ASN A 452 24.74 -24.95 6.74
N VAL A 453 24.10 -24.64 5.60
CA VAL A 453 24.53 -25.16 4.28
C VAL A 453 25.78 -24.43 3.79
N TYR A 454 25.98 -23.18 4.21
CA TYR A 454 27.14 -22.34 3.84
C TYR A 454 28.06 -22.09 5.03
N GLY A 455 28.66 -23.16 5.56
CA GLY A 455 29.75 -23.08 6.53
C GLY A 455 31.02 -22.42 5.97
N PRO A 456 31.96 -21.98 6.83
CA PRO A 456 32.92 -20.93 6.51
C PRO A 456 34.02 -21.40 5.55
N LEU A 457 34.20 -20.67 4.45
CA LEU A 457 35.40 -20.73 3.61
C LEU A 457 36.63 -20.36 4.46
N ARG A 458 37.32 -21.39 4.96
CA ARG A 458 38.64 -21.28 5.56
C ARG A 458 39.61 -20.69 4.53
N LYS A 459 40.28 -19.60 4.91
CA LYS A 459 41.49 -19.08 4.26
C LYS A 459 42.55 -20.18 4.22
N SER A 460 42.81 -20.75 3.04
CA SER A 460 44.06 -21.45 2.75
C SER A 460 45.14 -20.40 2.51
N ARG A 461 46.07 -20.27 3.46
CA ARG A 461 47.42 -19.79 3.14
C ARG A 461 48.07 -20.84 2.25
N MET A 462 48.66 -20.41 1.13
CA MET A 462 49.63 -21.20 0.38
C MET A 462 51.01 -20.54 0.48
N PRO A 463 52.08 -21.35 0.32
CA PRO A 463 53.41 -21.13 0.90
C PRO A 463 54.21 -19.97 0.33
#